data_AF-A0A6A3E9Z8-F1
#
_entry.id   AF-A0A6A3E9Z8-F1
#
_cell.length_a   1.000
_cell.length_b   1.000
_cell.length_c   1.000
_cell.angle_alpha   90.00
_cell.angle_beta   90.00
_cell.angle_gamma   90.00
#
_symmetry.space_group_name_H-M   'P 1'
#
loop_
_entity.id
_entity.type
_entity.pdbx_description
1 polymer ?
#
loop_
_entity_poly.entity_id
_entity_poly.type
_entity_poly.pdbx_seq_one_letter_code
_entity_poly.pdbx_strand_id
1 'polypeptide(L)'
;MAPSDTVPASPQPPAAPAAAARVSPSAKSGKTKANRRLKWTNAMVAELLRLRFHDDQVKRRLEAADTNVKKALAWQLFANVLSQSLGMVIQQEQVSSKYRKLKCVYRKERREITQTGNNPREREIDEEL
;
A
#
# COMPACT_ATOMS: atom_id res chain seq x y z
N MET A 1 59.68 34.58 -5.73
CA MET A 1 59.66 36.03 -5.99
C MET A 1 58.31 36.36 -6.63
N ALA A 2 57.41 37.05 -5.93
CA ALA A 2 56.33 37.81 -6.58
C ALA A 2 56.94 39.12 -7.13
N PRO A 3 56.30 39.83 -8.08
CA PRO A 3 55.22 40.76 -7.74
C PRO A 3 54.09 40.81 -8.81
N SER A 4 52.82 40.85 -8.39
CA SER A 4 52.00 42.06 -8.22
C SER A 4 51.53 42.67 -9.54
N ASP A 5 50.21 42.66 -9.73
CA ASP A 5 49.55 43.89 -10.14
C ASP A 5 48.26 44.09 -9.35
N THR A 6 48.05 45.34 -8.98
CA THR A 6 47.27 45.83 -7.84
C THR A 6 46.29 46.87 -8.37
N VAL A 7 44.98 46.61 -8.24
CA VAL A 7 43.91 47.56 -7.80
C VAL A 7 43.47 48.62 -8.85
N PRO A 8 42.34 49.37 -8.75
CA PRO A 8 41.14 49.38 -7.86
C PRO A 8 39.81 49.21 -8.68
N ALA A 9 38.55 49.34 -8.22
CA ALA A 9 37.91 49.99 -7.08
C ALA A 9 36.49 49.41 -6.87
N SER A 10 36.04 49.37 -5.61
CA SER A 10 34.63 49.19 -5.18
C SER A 10 33.92 50.56 -5.11
N PRO A 11 32.58 50.71 -5.16
CA PRO A 11 31.70 50.37 -4.01
C PRO A 11 30.24 49.89 -4.28
N GLN A 12 29.72 49.15 -3.29
CA GLN A 12 28.36 48.70 -2.88
C GLN A 12 27.17 49.72 -2.93
N PRO A 13 25.88 49.43 -2.52
CA PRO A 13 25.14 48.19 -2.13
C PRO A 13 23.65 48.14 -2.68
N PRO A 14 22.58 47.67 -1.97
CA PRO A 14 21.95 46.33 -2.01
C PRO A 14 20.43 46.32 -2.39
N ALA A 15 19.89 45.20 -2.91
CA ALA A 15 18.43 45.00 -2.89
C ALA A 15 17.99 43.53 -2.95
N ALA A 16 17.50 43.06 -1.79
CA ALA A 16 16.40 42.11 -1.53
C ALA A 16 16.33 40.70 -2.20
N PRO A 17 16.03 39.64 -1.42
CA PRO A 17 15.81 38.29 -1.94
C PRO A 17 14.38 38.13 -2.50
N ALA A 18 14.25 37.75 -3.78
CA ALA A 18 12.97 37.33 -4.33
C ALA A 18 12.65 35.90 -3.88
N ALA A 19 11.94 35.79 -2.75
CA ALA A 19 11.34 34.57 -2.25
C ALA A 19 10.39 33.98 -3.32
N ALA A 20 10.78 32.85 -3.90
CA ALA A 20 9.89 32.05 -4.73
C ALA A 20 8.74 31.53 -3.85
N ALA A 21 7.58 32.19 -3.95
CA ALA A 21 6.35 31.76 -3.32
C ALA A 21 5.96 30.38 -3.87
N ARG A 22 6.29 29.33 -3.11
CA ARG A 22 5.75 27.99 -3.29
C ARG A 22 4.25 28.05 -3.02
N VAL A 23 3.47 28.06 -4.09
CA VAL A 23 2.02 27.81 -4.06
C VAL A 23 1.79 26.41 -3.50
N SER A 24 1.43 26.35 -2.22
CA SER A 24 0.90 25.17 -1.57
C SER A 24 -0.40 24.73 -2.25
N PRO A 25 -0.56 23.47 -2.68
CA PRO A 25 -1.86 22.99 -3.13
C PRO A 25 -2.82 22.98 -1.93
N SER A 26 -3.83 23.83 -2.03
CA SER A 26 -4.96 23.96 -1.11
C SER A 26 -5.56 22.59 -0.79
N ALA A 27 -5.47 22.20 0.48
CA ALA A 27 -6.18 21.06 1.03
C ALA A 27 -7.69 21.37 1.01
N LYS A 28 -8.38 20.95 -0.05
CA LYS A 28 -9.84 20.87 -0.04
C LYS A 28 -10.24 19.79 0.96
N SER A 29 -10.55 20.28 2.15
CA SER A 29 -11.24 19.58 3.24
C SER A 29 -12.56 19.01 2.73
N GLY A 30 -12.50 17.79 2.19
CA GLY A 30 -13.66 16.93 2.08
C GLY A 30 -13.89 16.31 3.45
N LYS A 31 -14.96 16.71 4.12
CA LYS A 31 -15.46 16.12 5.37
C LYS A 31 -15.79 14.64 5.12
N THR A 32 -14.77 13.80 5.16
CA THR A 32 -14.92 12.35 5.16
C THR A 32 -15.51 12.01 6.51
N LYS A 33 -16.75 11.51 6.50
CA LYS A 33 -17.30 10.72 7.62
C LYS A 33 -16.14 9.85 8.11
N ALA A 34 -15.77 10.01 9.38
CA ALA A 34 -14.71 9.22 9.98
C ALA A 34 -14.98 7.75 9.68
N ASN A 35 -14.31 7.20 8.66
CA ASN A 35 -14.50 5.84 8.20
C ASN A 35 -13.88 5.01 9.31
N ARG A 36 -14.70 4.60 10.30
CA ARG A 36 -14.24 3.78 11.41
C ARG A 36 -13.51 2.60 10.77
N ARG A 37 -12.20 2.59 10.96
CA ARG A 37 -11.32 1.62 10.32
C ARG A 37 -11.79 0.22 10.71
N LEU A 38 -12.23 -0.55 9.72
CA LEU A 38 -12.70 -1.92 9.91
C LEU A 38 -11.63 -2.73 10.65
N LYS A 39 -11.98 -3.26 11.82
CA LYS A 39 -11.13 -4.19 12.56
C LYS A 39 -11.28 -5.57 11.93
N TRP A 40 -10.21 -6.06 11.31
CA TRP A 40 -10.18 -7.38 10.68
C TRP A 40 -9.93 -8.46 11.73
N THR A 41 -10.89 -9.36 11.92
CA THR A 41 -10.72 -10.57 12.72
C THR A 41 -10.10 -11.71 11.89
N ASN A 42 -9.59 -12.75 12.53
CA ASN A 42 -9.01 -13.90 11.83
C ASN A 42 -10.06 -14.61 10.96
N ALA A 43 -11.31 -14.72 11.43
CA ALA A 43 -12.41 -15.30 10.65
C ALA A 43 -12.66 -14.52 9.35
N MET A 44 -12.69 -13.18 9.41
CA MET A 44 -12.85 -12.36 8.21
C MET A 44 -11.70 -12.54 7.22
N VAL A 45 -10.47 -12.67 7.72
CA VAL A 45 -9.28 -12.88 6.89
C VAL A 45 -9.29 -14.26 6.26
N ALA A 46 -9.65 -15.29 7.02
CA ALA A 46 -9.80 -16.65 6.51
C ALA A 46 -10.82 -16.69 5.38
N GLU A 47 -11.98 -16.05 5.56
CA GLU A 47 -13.03 -15.99 4.54
C GLU A 47 -12.61 -15.20 3.30
N LEU A 48 -11.94 -14.06 3.49
CA LEU A 48 -11.32 -13.31 2.39
C LEU A 48 -10.36 -14.19 1.59
N LEU A 49 -9.47 -14.92 2.25
CA LEU A 49 -8.51 -15.79 1.55
C LEU A 49 -9.21 -16.98 0.89
N ARG A 50 -10.20 -17.59 1.55
CA ARG A 50 -11.01 -18.68 0.99
C ARG A 50 -11.63 -18.25 -0.33
N LEU A 51 -12.40 -17.15 -0.33
CA LEU A 51 -13.05 -16.59 -1.52
C LEU A 51 -12.05 -16.18 -2.60
N ARG A 52 -10.91 -15.59 -2.24
CA ARG A 52 -9.89 -15.18 -3.24
C ARG A 52 -9.38 -16.34 -4.09
N PHE A 53 -9.31 -17.55 -3.54
CA PHE A 53 -8.72 -18.71 -4.20
C PHE A 53 -9.74 -19.75 -4.67
N HIS A 54 -10.89 -19.87 -4.00
CA HIS A 54 -11.90 -20.90 -4.27
C HIS A 54 -13.15 -20.39 -4.97
N ASP A 55 -13.42 -19.08 -4.93
CA ASP A 55 -14.53 -18.50 -5.70
C ASP A 55 -14.04 -18.21 -7.12
N ASP A 56 -14.48 -19.02 -8.07
CA ASP A 56 -14.07 -18.93 -9.47
C ASP A 56 -14.45 -17.60 -10.12
N GLN A 57 -15.58 -17.00 -9.70
CA GLN A 57 -16.03 -15.74 -10.26
C GLN A 57 -15.14 -14.59 -9.77
N VAL A 58 -14.87 -14.53 -8.47
CA VAL A 58 -13.94 -13.56 -7.86
C VAL A 58 -12.55 -13.72 -8.47
N LYS A 59 -12.04 -14.95 -8.56
CA LYS A 59 -10.74 -15.25 -9.15
C LYS A 59 -10.67 -14.79 -10.60
N ARG A 60 -11.59 -15.25 -11.46
CA ARG A 60 -11.61 -14.90 -12.89
C ARG A 60 -11.70 -13.39 -13.10
N ARG A 61 -12.55 -12.70 -12.33
CA ARG A 61 -12.76 -11.25 -12.49
C ARG A 61 -11.53 -10.44 -12.07
N LEU A 62 -10.83 -10.86 -11.03
CA LEU A 62 -9.60 -10.21 -10.58
C LEU A 62 -8.43 -10.44 -11.53
N GLU A 63 -8.28 -11.64 -12.09
CA GLU A 63 -7.20 -11.94 -13.05
C GLU A 63 -7.43 -11.28 -14.41
N ALA A 64 -8.68 -11.22 -14.88
CA ALA A 64 -9.04 -10.60 -16.17
C ALA A 64 -9.10 -9.05 -16.13
N ALA A 65 -8.89 -8.43 -14.96
CA ALA A 65 -8.98 -6.99 -14.79
C ALA A 65 -7.68 -6.27 -15.20
N ASP A 66 -7.60 -5.85 -16.46
CA ASP A 66 -6.47 -5.11 -17.05
C ASP A 66 -6.54 -3.59 -16.75
N THR A 67 -7.72 -2.98 -16.87
CA THR A 67 -7.91 -1.53 -16.64
C THR A 67 -8.23 -1.17 -15.20
N ASN A 68 -7.99 0.09 -14.82
CA ASN A 68 -8.32 0.59 -13.47
C ASN A 68 -9.81 0.43 -13.13
N VAL A 69 -10.69 0.69 -14.11
CA VAL A 69 -12.15 0.54 -13.93
C VAL A 69 -12.52 -0.94 -13.72
N LYS A 70 -11.99 -1.84 -14.55
CA LYS A 70 -12.24 -3.28 -14.39
C LYS A 70 -11.70 -3.80 -13.05
N LYS A 71 -10.56 -3.29 -12.58
CA LYS A 71 -9.99 -3.63 -11.26
C LYS A 71 -10.92 -3.15 -10.15
N ALA A 72 -11.42 -1.91 -10.21
CA ALA A 72 -12.35 -1.40 -9.21
C ALA A 72 -13.61 -2.27 -9.13
N LEU A 73 -14.21 -2.58 -10.28
CA LEU A 73 -15.38 -3.46 -10.36
C LEU A 73 -15.09 -4.87 -9.84
N ALA A 74 -13.92 -5.45 -10.14
CA ALA A 74 -13.53 -6.77 -9.63
C ALA A 74 -13.40 -6.78 -8.10
N TRP A 75 -12.79 -5.73 -7.53
CA TRP A 75 -12.72 -5.58 -6.08
C TRP A 75 -14.08 -5.33 -5.46
N GLN A 76 -14.99 -4.64 -6.17
CA GLN A 76 -16.33 -4.34 -5.66
C GLN A 76 -17.18 -5.61 -5.64
N LEU A 77 -17.12 -6.43 -6.69
CA LEU A 77 -17.71 -7.76 -6.71
C LEU A 77 -17.22 -8.58 -5.51
N PHE A 78 -15.91 -8.62 -5.30
CA PHE A 78 -15.33 -9.37 -4.19
C PHE A 78 -15.81 -8.83 -2.83
N ALA A 79 -15.87 -7.52 -2.65
CA ALA A 79 -16.40 -6.92 -1.43
C ALA A 79 -17.87 -7.28 -1.19
N ASN A 80 -18.70 -7.34 -2.24
CA ASN A 80 -20.09 -7.74 -2.15
C ASN A 80 -20.22 -9.21 -1.71
N VAL A 81 -19.48 -10.13 -2.35
CA VAL A 81 -19.51 -11.57 -1.99
C VAL A 81 -19.04 -11.79 -0.56
N LEU A 82 -17.94 -11.12 -0.17
CA LEU A 82 -17.42 -11.20 1.20
C LEU A 82 -18.41 -10.63 2.23
N SER A 83 -19.09 -9.53 1.88
CA SER A 83 -20.11 -8.91 2.74
C SER A 83 -21.30 -9.83 2.96
N GLN A 84 -21.75 -10.51 1.90
CA GLN A 84 -22.84 -11.49 1.97
C GLN A 84 -22.43 -12.69 2.83
N SER A 85 -21.23 -13.23 2.63
CA SER A 85 -20.73 -14.37 3.40
C SER A 85 -20.56 -14.08 4.89
N LEU A 86 -20.24 -12.84 5.26
CA LEU A 86 -20.00 -12.44 6.65
C LEU A 86 -21.20 -11.74 7.30
N GLY A 87 -22.28 -11.47 6.56
CA GLY A 87 -23.44 -10.75 7.06
C GLY A 87 -23.15 -9.29 7.46
N MET A 88 -22.14 -8.65 6.87
CA MET A 88 -21.75 -7.28 7.22
C MET A 88 -21.28 -6.48 6.00
N VAL A 89 -21.46 -5.16 6.03
CA VAL A 89 -21.07 -4.29 4.91
C VAL A 89 -19.57 -4.00 4.94
N ILE A 90 -18.86 -4.49 3.92
CA ILE A 90 -17.43 -4.24 3.69
C ILE A 90 -17.25 -3.52 2.36
N GLN A 91 -16.48 -2.43 2.37
CA GLN A 91 -16.24 -1.64 1.16
C GLN A 91 -15.08 -2.22 0.32
N GLN A 92 -15.14 -2.01 -1.00
CA GLN A 92 -14.10 -2.40 -1.96
C GLN A 92 -12.68 -2.02 -1.49
N GLU A 93 -12.52 -0.77 -1.06
CA GLU A 93 -11.25 -0.20 -0.64
C GLU A 93 -10.67 -0.98 0.54
N GLN A 94 -11.51 -1.33 1.51
CA GLN A 94 -11.11 -2.10 2.70
C GLN A 94 -10.59 -3.49 2.33
N VAL A 95 -11.28 -4.19 1.42
CA VAL A 95 -10.87 -5.53 0.94
C VAL A 95 -9.55 -5.45 0.17
N SER A 96 -9.47 -4.53 -0.80
CA SER A 96 -8.28 -4.39 -1.64
C SER A 96 -7.04 -3.98 -0.83
N SER A 97 -7.19 -3.05 0.13
CA SER A 97 -6.11 -2.66 1.05
C SER A 97 -5.67 -3.82 1.95
N LYS A 98 -6.63 -4.57 2.53
CA LYS A 98 -6.30 -5.72 3.38
C LYS A 98 -5.56 -6.79 2.60
N TYR A 99 -6.05 -7.17 1.43
CA TYR A 99 -5.41 -8.19 0.59
C TYR A 99 -3.99 -7.77 0.16
N ARG A 100 -3.80 -6.51 -0.25
CA ARG A 100 -2.44 -6.01 -0.57
C ARG A 100 -1.50 -6.12 0.61
N LYS A 101 -1.95 -5.76 1.82
CA LYS A 101 -1.13 -5.89 3.03
C LYS A 101 -0.76 -7.35 3.30
N LEU A 102 -1.71 -8.28 3.19
CA LEU A 102 -1.46 -9.72 3.36
C LEU A 102 -0.42 -10.22 2.35
N LYS A 103 -0.54 -9.86 1.07
CA LYS A 103 0.48 -10.22 0.06
C LYS A 103 1.85 -9.62 0.38
N CYS A 104 1.92 -8.41 0.93
CA CYS A 104 3.20 -7.80 1.29
C CYS A 104 3.86 -8.53 2.46
N VAL A 105 3.11 -8.90 3.49
CA VAL A 105 3.60 -9.70 4.63
C VAL A 105 4.10 -11.05 4.13
N TYR A 106 3.29 -11.79 3.38
CA TYR A 106 3.68 -13.08 2.81
C TYR A 106 4.95 -13.01 1.96
N ARG A 107 5.07 -12.01 1.08
CA ARG A 107 6.28 -11.81 0.26
C ARG A 107 7.50 -11.42 1.09
N LYS A 108 7.31 -10.73 2.22
CA LYS A 108 8.40 -10.37 3.13
C LYS A 108 8.89 -11.62 3.85
N GLU A 109 7.99 -12.35 4.50
CA GLU A 109 8.30 -13.60 5.21
C GLU A 109 8.96 -14.63 4.28
N ARG A 110 8.45 -14.79 3.05
CA ARG A 110 9.09 -15.68 2.07
C ARG A 110 10.53 -15.30 1.74
N ARG A 111 10.81 -14.00 1.60
CA ARG A 111 12.19 -13.54 1.32
C ARG A 111 13.09 -13.80 2.52
N GLU A 112 12.59 -13.59 3.73
CA GLU A 112 13.34 -13.83 4.96
C GLU A 112 13.64 -15.33 5.14
N ILE A 113 12.67 -16.22 4.91
CA ILE A 113 12.88 -17.68 4.93
C ILE A 113 13.96 -18.09 3.91
N THR A 114 13.85 -17.60 2.66
CA THR A 114 14.84 -17.91 1.62
C THR A 114 16.22 -17.32 1.93
N GLN A 115 16.29 -16.17 2.60
CA GLN A 115 17.55 -15.50 2.94
C GLN A 115 18.25 -16.12 4.15
N THR A 116 17.49 -16.52 5.17
CA THR A 116 18.04 -17.07 6.41
C THR A 116 18.27 -18.59 6.30
N GLY A 117 17.66 -19.27 5.33
CA GLY A 117 17.72 -20.74 5.21
C GLY A 117 16.98 -21.49 6.33
N ASN A 118 16.47 -20.78 7.34
CA ASN A 118 15.61 -21.34 8.38
C ASN A 118 14.20 -21.50 7.81
N ASN A 119 13.89 -22.71 7.35
CA ASN A 119 12.55 -23.11 6.99
C ASN A 119 11.82 -23.59 8.26
N PRO A 120 10.85 -22.84 8.81
CA PRO A 120 10.13 -23.29 10.01
C PRO A 120 9.31 -24.56 9.77
N ARG A 121 8.97 -24.88 8.50
CA ARG A 121 8.23 -26.10 8.14
C ARG A 121 9.02 -27.39 8.22
N GLU A 122 10.35 -27.34 8.20
CA GLU A 122 11.17 -28.56 8.32
C GLU A 122 11.36 -28.98 9.78
N ARG A 123 11.22 -28.06 10.74
CA ARG A 123 11.49 -28.36 12.15
C ARG A 123 10.34 -29.07 12.89
N GLU A 124 9.12 -29.06 12.36
CA GLU A 124 7.98 -29.75 12.99
C GLU A 124 7.84 -31.23 12.60
N ILE A 125 8.56 -31.70 11.56
CA ILE A 125 8.41 -33.08 11.05
C ILE A 125 9.49 -34.02 11.61
N ASP A 126 10.62 -33.49 12.09
CA ASP A 126 11.74 -34.29 12.62
C ASP A 126 11.69 -34.53 14.15
N GLU A 127 10.66 -34.04 14.86
CA GLU A 127 10.51 -34.24 16.32
C GLU A 127 9.48 -35.33 16.72
N GLU A 128 8.85 -36.01 15.76
CA GLU A 128 8.05 -37.23 16.00
C GLU A 128 8.62 -38.42 15.21
N LEU A 129 9.68 -39.03 15.73
CA LEU A 129 10.00 -40.45 15.52
C LEU A 129 10.53 -41.09 16.82
#